data_AF-A0A8I0PX89-F1
#
_entry.id   AF-A0A8I0PX89-F1
#
_cell.length_a   1.000
_cell.length_b   1.000
_cell.length_c   1.000
_cell.angle_alpha   90.00
_cell.angle_beta   90.00
_cell.angle_gamma   90.00
#
_symmetry.space_group_name_H-M   'P 1'
#
loop_
_entity.id
_entity.type
_entity.pdbx_description
1 polymer ?
#
loop_
_entity_poly.entity_id
_entity_poly.type
_entity_poly.pdbx_seq_one_letter_code
_entity_poly.pdbx_strand_id
1 'polypeptide(L)'
;MSIPKLQHYMLPISQDIPVNKVNWAFEPERASLLIHDMQDYFVSFWDEDCQMLERVIKNIAALRQYCKKHSIPVYYTAQPNEQNDKDRALLNDMWGPGLTNSPEKQKVVDLLTPDENDIVLTKWRYSAFHRSPLEQMLRETARNQLIITGVYAHIGCMTTATDAFMRDIKPFMVADALADFNREKHLMSLKYVAELSGRVVMTQDLLSIPVPANKEVLRALVLSLQDKTNILLDDENLIDNGLDTARIMDLANYWCKVYSDIDFEMLAKNPTINAWWKLLSREVK
;
A
#
# COMPACT_ATOMS: atom_id res chain seq x y z
N MET A 1 -14.70 -4.55 -26.42
CA MET A 1 -15.90 -4.13 -25.66
C MET A 1 -15.49 -3.04 -24.67
N SER A 2 -16.25 -1.97 -24.53
CA SER A 2 -15.96 -0.96 -23.49
C SER A 2 -16.18 -1.53 -22.08
N ILE A 3 -15.60 -0.89 -21.07
CA ILE A 3 -15.89 -1.21 -19.67
C ILE A 3 -17.41 -1.01 -19.44
N PRO A 4 -18.13 -1.97 -18.84
CA PRO A 4 -19.55 -1.83 -18.57
C PRO A 4 -19.78 -0.88 -17.38
N LYS A 5 -21.00 -0.36 -17.22
CA LYS A 5 -21.41 0.30 -15.97
C LYS A 5 -21.29 -0.71 -14.82
N LEU A 6 -20.62 -0.31 -13.75
CA LEU A 6 -20.26 -1.16 -12.62
C LEU A 6 -21.20 -0.94 -11.44
N GLN A 7 -21.50 -2.02 -10.73
CA GLN A 7 -22.29 -1.98 -9.49
C GLN A 7 -21.35 -1.97 -8.29
N HIS A 8 -21.79 -1.34 -7.21
CA HIS A 8 -21.08 -1.41 -5.93
C HIS A 8 -21.23 -2.81 -5.32
N TYR A 9 -20.32 -3.15 -4.41
CA TYR A 9 -20.37 -4.37 -3.61
C TYR A 9 -19.67 -4.16 -2.27
N MET A 10 -19.78 -5.14 -1.39
CA MET A 10 -19.09 -5.12 -0.10
C MET A 10 -17.59 -5.44 -0.29
N LEU A 11 -16.73 -4.48 0.06
CA LEU A 11 -15.28 -4.66 0.02
C LEU A 11 -14.83 -5.87 0.86
N PRO A 12 -13.71 -6.52 0.50
CA PRO A 12 -13.11 -7.56 1.31
C PRO A 12 -12.79 -7.07 2.72
N ILE A 13 -13.04 -7.92 3.71
CA ILE A 13 -12.61 -7.73 5.10
C ILE A 13 -11.49 -8.71 5.46
N SER A 14 -10.88 -8.58 6.64
CA SER A 14 -9.77 -9.46 7.06
C SER A 14 -10.08 -10.96 6.96
N GLN A 15 -11.33 -11.36 7.18
CA GLN A 15 -11.78 -12.76 7.08
C GLN A 15 -11.88 -13.27 5.63
N ASP A 16 -11.97 -12.36 4.65
CA ASP A 16 -11.95 -12.72 3.24
C ASP A 16 -10.51 -12.91 2.71
N ILE A 17 -9.49 -12.46 3.44
CA ILE A 17 -8.09 -12.56 3.01
C ILE A 17 -7.64 -14.02 3.06
N PRO A 18 -7.22 -14.61 1.92
CA PRO A 18 -6.67 -15.96 1.90
C PRO A 18 -5.36 -16.04 2.69
N VAL A 19 -5.06 -17.21 3.23
CA VAL A 19 -3.77 -17.43 3.90
C VAL A 19 -2.64 -17.22 2.89
N ASN A 20 -1.82 -16.20 3.14
CA ASN A 20 -0.66 -15.90 2.32
C ASN A 20 0.35 -17.06 2.38
N LYS A 21 0.84 -17.50 1.21
CA LYS A 21 1.87 -18.54 1.12
C LYS A 21 3.24 -18.07 1.63
N VAL A 22 3.49 -16.77 1.54
CA VAL A 22 4.72 -16.10 1.97
C VAL A 22 4.46 -15.25 3.21
N ASN A 23 5.49 -15.07 4.04
CA ASN A 23 5.42 -14.36 5.32
C ASN A 23 6.24 -13.06 5.34
N TRP A 24 6.50 -12.44 4.18
CA TRP A 24 7.33 -11.24 4.10
C TRP A 24 6.81 -10.10 4.97
N ALA A 25 7.60 -9.67 5.95
CA ALA A 25 7.27 -8.50 6.76
C ALA A 25 7.23 -7.23 5.89
N PHE A 26 6.38 -6.28 6.26
CA PHE A 26 6.38 -4.96 5.65
C PHE A 26 7.57 -4.15 6.20
N GLU A 27 8.39 -3.63 5.30
CA GLU A 27 9.65 -2.93 5.59
C GLU A 27 9.55 -1.52 4.97
N PRO A 28 9.08 -0.48 5.71
CA PRO A 28 8.84 0.87 5.18
C PRO A 28 10.00 1.45 4.35
N GLU A 29 11.24 1.22 4.79
CA GLU A 29 12.49 1.67 4.16
C GLU A 29 12.79 0.97 2.83
N ARG A 30 12.14 -0.17 2.55
CA ARG A 30 12.26 -0.93 1.30
C ARG A 30 11.00 -0.84 0.44
N ALA A 31 9.97 -0.15 0.92
CA ALA A 31 8.69 -0.08 0.26
C ALA A 31 8.55 1.12 -0.68
N SER A 32 7.59 1.00 -1.59
CA SER A 32 7.03 2.09 -2.38
C SER A 32 5.53 1.86 -2.56
N LEU A 33 4.76 2.93 -2.66
CA LEU A 33 3.32 2.87 -2.92
C LEU A 33 3.04 3.05 -4.40
N LEU A 34 2.17 2.21 -4.97
CA LEU A 34 1.59 2.37 -6.28
C LEU A 34 0.09 2.64 -6.18
N ILE A 35 -0.32 3.80 -6.68
CA ILE A 35 -1.72 4.19 -6.89
C ILE A 35 -2.03 3.93 -8.37
N HIS A 36 -2.62 2.77 -8.64
CA HIS A 36 -2.76 2.22 -9.98
C HIS A 36 -4.03 2.73 -10.67
N ASP A 37 -3.86 3.54 -11.74
CA ASP A 37 -4.90 3.97 -12.69
C ASP A 37 -6.14 4.60 -12.01
N MET A 38 -5.96 5.34 -10.91
CA MET A 38 -7.03 6.07 -10.20
C MET A 38 -7.43 7.38 -10.90
N GLN A 39 -7.69 7.30 -12.20
CA GLN A 39 -8.13 8.40 -13.05
C GLN A 39 -9.66 8.48 -13.09
N ASP A 40 -10.20 9.70 -13.26
CA ASP A 40 -11.64 9.97 -13.34
C ASP A 40 -12.37 9.04 -14.31
N TYR A 41 -11.76 8.75 -15.45
CA TYR A 41 -12.34 7.86 -16.46
C TYR A 41 -12.65 6.47 -15.91
N PHE A 42 -11.73 5.87 -15.15
CA PHE A 42 -11.88 4.50 -14.63
C PHE A 42 -12.85 4.44 -13.46
N VAL A 43 -12.87 5.48 -12.63
CA VAL A 43 -13.79 5.54 -11.48
C VAL A 43 -15.22 5.92 -11.87
N SER A 44 -15.40 6.67 -12.97
CA SER A 44 -16.71 7.10 -13.49
C SER A 44 -17.57 5.95 -14.02
N PHE A 45 -17.07 4.71 -14.06
CA PHE A 45 -17.88 3.54 -14.40
C PHE A 45 -18.77 3.07 -13.25
N TRP A 46 -18.49 3.50 -12.01
CA TRP A 46 -19.44 3.43 -10.89
C TRP A 46 -20.29 4.70 -10.83
N ASP A 47 -21.40 4.64 -10.08
CA ASP A 47 -22.21 5.82 -9.79
C ASP A 47 -21.44 6.86 -8.97
N GLU A 48 -21.74 8.15 -9.15
CA GLU A 48 -21.02 9.27 -8.51
C GLU A 48 -21.00 9.17 -6.96
N ASP A 49 -22.11 8.71 -6.35
CA ASP A 49 -22.25 8.55 -4.90
C ASP A 49 -21.87 7.14 -4.39
N CYS A 50 -20.99 6.44 -5.10
CA CYS A 50 -20.57 5.08 -4.74
C CYS A 50 -19.74 5.07 -3.44
N GLN A 51 -20.40 4.81 -2.30
CA GLN A 51 -19.76 4.71 -0.98
C GLN A 51 -18.61 3.69 -0.92
N MET A 52 -18.71 2.60 -1.68
CA MET A 52 -17.63 1.60 -1.79
C MET A 52 -16.36 2.25 -2.36
N LEU A 53 -16.50 2.99 -3.45
CA LEU A 53 -15.38 3.67 -4.10
C LEU A 53 -14.85 4.81 -3.22
N GLU A 54 -15.72 5.57 -2.57
CA GLU A 54 -15.31 6.59 -1.60
C GLU A 54 -14.47 5.98 -0.47
N ARG A 55 -14.83 4.78 0.01
CA ARG A 55 -14.04 4.05 1.01
C ARG A 55 -12.69 3.61 0.46
N VAL A 56 -12.62 3.08 -0.76
CA VAL A 56 -11.36 2.73 -1.43
C VAL A 56 -10.46 3.95 -1.54
N ILE A 57 -10.97 5.08 -2.04
CA ILE A 57 -10.21 6.32 -2.20
C ILE A 57 -9.70 6.82 -0.84
N LYS A 58 -10.53 6.79 0.22
CA LYS A 58 -10.10 7.16 1.59
C LYS A 58 -9.00 6.25 2.12
N ASN A 59 -9.08 4.95 1.89
CA ASN A 59 -8.03 4.00 2.28
C ASN A 59 -6.72 4.25 1.53
N ILE A 60 -6.78 4.51 0.22
CA ILE A 60 -5.60 4.90 -0.58
C ILE A 60 -5.00 6.21 -0.06
N ALA A 61 -5.84 7.21 0.24
CA ALA A 61 -5.39 8.49 0.77
C ALA A 61 -4.67 8.33 2.13
N ALA A 62 -5.17 7.46 3.01
CA ALA A 62 -4.53 7.15 4.28
C ALA A 62 -3.16 6.49 4.09
N LEU A 63 -3.05 5.52 3.18
CA LEU A 63 -1.77 4.89 2.83
C LEU A 63 -0.80 5.89 2.22
N ARG A 64 -1.27 6.77 1.32
CA ARG A 64 -0.47 7.84 0.75
C ARG A 64 0.06 8.75 1.84
N GLN A 65 -0.78 9.24 2.74
CA GLN A 65 -0.37 10.10 3.85
C GLN A 65 0.68 9.44 4.74
N TYR A 66 0.48 8.17 5.08
CA TYR A 66 1.47 7.38 5.82
C TYR A 66 2.79 7.29 5.04
N CYS A 67 2.74 6.95 3.76
CA CYS A 67 3.93 6.84 2.91
C CYS A 67 4.73 8.14 2.88
N LYS A 68 4.05 9.29 2.72
CA LYS A 68 4.71 10.61 2.73
C LYS A 68 5.36 10.91 4.08
N LYS A 69 4.66 10.64 5.19
CA LYS A 69 5.19 10.83 6.55
C LYS A 69 6.45 9.99 6.80
N HIS A 70 6.52 8.79 6.22
CA HIS A 70 7.60 7.84 6.40
C HIS A 70 8.63 7.81 5.26
N SER A 71 8.63 8.82 4.38
CA SER A 71 9.57 8.90 3.24
C SER A 71 9.56 7.63 2.34
N ILE A 72 8.37 7.06 2.16
CA ILE A 72 8.09 5.97 1.23
C ILE A 72 7.66 6.60 -0.11
N PRO A 73 8.38 6.37 -1.21
CA PRO A 73 8.04 6.94 -2.51
C PRO A 73 6.64 6.55 -2.97
N VAL A 74 5.91 7.51 -3.56
CA VAL A 74 4.56 7.30 -4.10
C VAL A 74 4.61 7.42 -5.62
N TYR A 75 4.20 6.34 -6.28
CA TYR A 75 4.07 6.25 -7.73
C TYR A 75 2.59 6.20 -8.11
N TYR A 76 2.27 6.86 -9.20
CA TYR A 76 0.98 6.77 -9.87
C TYR A 76 1.19 6.14 -11.23
N THR A 77 0.19 5.42 -11.73
CA THR A 77 0.08 5.16 -13.16
C THR A 77 -1.11 5.89 -13.74
N ALA A 78 -0.90 6.50 -14.90
CA ALA A 78 -1.96 7.21 -15.62
C ALA A 78 -1.87 6.88 -17.11
N GLN A 79 -2.96 6.37 -17.69
CA GLN A 79 -3.07 6.23 -19.14
C GLN A 79 -3.04 7.63 -19.79
N PRO A 80 -2.29 7.80 -20.90
CA PRO A 80 -2.22 9.08 -21.58
C PRO A 80 -3.48 9.35 -22.41
N ASN A 81 -3.76 10.65 -22.63
CA ASN A 81 -4.86 11.13 -23.47
C ASN A 81 -4.75 10.70 -24.93
N GLU A 82 -3.52 10.66 -25.44
CA GLU A 82 -3.23 10.31 -26.82
C GLU A 82 -2.55 8.95 -26.87
N GLN A 83 -3.13 8.04 -27.65
CA GLN A 83 -2.57 6.72 -27.91
C GLN A 83 -2.83 6.39 -29.38
N ASN A 84 -1.79 6.43 -30.22
CA ASN A 84 -1.92 5.99 -31.60
C ASN A 84 -2.16 4.47 -31.66
N ASP A 85 -2.70 3.97 -32.77
CA ASP A 85 -3.06 2.55 -32.92
C ASP A 85 -1.88 1.60 -32.76
N LYS A 86 -0.67 2.03 -33.12
CA LYS A 86 0.55 1.21 -32.97
C LYS A 86 0.93 1.05 -31.49
N ASP A 87 0.79 2.12 -30.71
CA ASP A 87 1.11 2.12 -29.29
C ASP A 87 0.03 1.46 -28.46
N ARG A 88 -1.25 1.70 -28.78
CA ARG A 88 -2.39 1.07 -28.12
C ARG A 88 -2.52 -0.42 -28.48
N ALA A 89 -2.25 -0.77 -29.74
CA ALA A 89 -2.21 -2.14 -30.27
C ALA A 89 -3.47 -2.94 -29.88
N LEU A 90 -3.30 -4.18 -29.39
CA LEU A 90 -4.38 -5.12 -29.04
C LEU A 90 -5.34 -4.62 -27.94
N LEU A 91 -5.01 -3.52 -27.25
CA LEU A 91 -5.97 -2.88 -26.35
C LEU A 91 -7.17 -2.30 -27.12
N ASN A 92 -6.99 -1.93 -28.40
CA ASN A 92 -8.09 -1.50 -29.26
C ASN A 92 -9.11 -2.61 -29.46
N ASP A 93 -8.67 -3.83 -29.74
CA ASP A 93 -9.57 -4.97 -29.93
C ASP A 93 -10.31 -5.31 -28.62
N MET A 94 -9.60 -5.30 -27.50
CA MET A 94 -10.14 -5.69 -26.21
C MET A 94 -11.10 -4.63 -25.62
N TRP A 95 -10.69 -3.36 -25.60
CA TRP A 95 -11.34 -2.28 -24.84
C TRP A 95 -11.88 -1.14 -25.70
N GLY A 96 -11.68 -1.19 -27.03
CA GLY A 96 -11.97 -0.06 -27.91
C GLY A 96 -11.05 1.13 -27.63
N PRO A 97 -11.50 2.37 -27.92
CA PRO A 97 -10.68 3.57 -27.73
C PRO A 97 -10.38 3.86 -26.24
N GLY A 98 -11.21 3.37 -25.32
CA GLY A 98 -11.01 3.59 -23.88
C GLY A 98 -11.00 5.08 -23.52
N LEU A 99 -10.04 5.48 -22.67
CA LEU A 99 -9.87 6.87 -22.21
C LEU A 99 -9.67 7.88 -23.34
N THR A 100 -9.11 7.49 -24.49
CA THR A 100 -8.80 8.45 -25.58
C THR A 100 -10.06 9.08 -26.19
N ASN A 101 -11.24 8.50 -25.94
CA ASN A 101 -12.54 9.06 -26.31
C ASN A 101 -13.16 9.98 -25.23
N SER A 102 -12.46 10.19 -24.12
CA SER A 102 -12.87 11.05 -22.99
C SER A 102 -11.62 11.70 -22.34
N PRO A 103 -10.81 12.45 -23.09
CA PRO A 103 -9.53 12.99 -22.62
C PRO A 103 -9.67 13.96 -21.42
N GLU A 104 -10.85 14.56 -21.24
CA GLU A 104 -11.17 15.40 -20.09
C GLU A 104 -11.19 14.62 -18.76
N LYS A 105 -11.34 13.30 -18.80
CA LYS A 105 -11.38 12.40 -17.64
C LYS A 105 -10.05 11.73 -17.33
N GLN A 106 -8.94 12.26 -17.85
CA GLN A 106 -7.61 11.69 -17.64
C GLN A 106 -7.03 12.00 -16.26
N LYS A 107 -7.47 13.09 -15.63
CA LYS A 107 -6.92 13.49 -14.33
C LYS A 107 -7.11 12.38 -13.27
N VAL A 108 -6.18 12.31 -12.33
CA VAL A 108 -6.34 11.51 -11.11
C VAL A 108 -7.47 12.12 -10.28
N VAL A 109 -8.25 11.28 -9.59
CA VAL A 109 -9.37 11.73 -8.75
C VAL A 109 -8.92 12.75 -7.70
N ASP A 110 -9.77 13.74 -7.42
CA ASP A 110 -9.38 14.94 -6.67
C ASP A 110 -8.75 14.65 -5.29
N LEU A 111 -9.27 13.68 -4.52
CA LEU A 111 -8.73 13.33 -3.20
C LEU A 111 -7.34 12.66 -3.26
N LEU A 112 -6.95 12.14 -4.42
CA LEU A 112 -5.66 11.48 -4.66
C LEU A 112 -4.74 12.31 -5.57
N THR A 113 -5.05 13.59 -5.78
CA THR A 113 -4.26 14.49 -6.62
C THR A 113 -2.77 14.40 -6.26
N PRO A 114 -1.90 14.05 -7.23
CA PRO A 114 -0.46 14.02 -7.01
C PRO A 114 0.08 15.41 -6.67
N ASP A 115 1.11 15.48 -5.84
CA ASP A 115 1.90 16.71 -5.64
C ASP A 115 3.33 16.54 -6.16
N GLU A 116 4.15 17.58 -6.00
CA GLU A 116 5.50 17.68 -6.55
C GLU A 116 6.47 16.58 -6.10
N ASN A 117 6.17 15.87 -5.01
CA ASN A 117 7.01 14.80 -4.48
C ASN A 117 6.58 13.41 -4.98
N ASP A 118 5.49 13.32 -5.74
CA ASP A 118 4.98 12.07 -6.30
C ASP A 118 5.45 11.87 -7.75
N ILE A 119 5.53 10.61 -8.18
CA ILE A 119 5.97 10.26 -9.54
C ILE A 119 4.79 9.72 -10.33
N VAL A 120 4.38 10.41 -11.39
CA VAL A 120 3.30 9.97 -12.28
C VAL A 120 3.88 9.29 -13.53
N LEU A 121 3.67 7.99 -13.66
CA LEU A 121 4.16 7.18 -14.76
C LEU A 121 3.10 7.06 -15.86
N THR A 122 3.51 7.25 -17.11
CA THR A 122 2.63 6.97 -18.25
C THR A 122 2.37 5.47 -18.37
N LYS A 123 1.08 5.10 -18.38
CA LYS A 123 0.63 3.71 -18.40
C LYS A 123 0.24 3.25 -19.81
N TRP A 124 0.96 2.25 -20.32
CA TRP A 124 0.72 1.73 -21.67
C TRP A 124 0.07 0.35 -21.73
N ARG A 125 0.28 -0.49 -20.70
CA ARG A 125 -0.26 -1.88 -20.63
C ARG A 125 -0.78 -2.16 -19.24
N TYR A 126 -1.33 -3.36 -19.00
CA TYR A 126 -1.83 -3.74 -17.68
C TYR A 126 -0.76 -3.68 -16.59
N SER A 127 0.46 -4.16 -16.86
CA SER A 127 1.57 -4.01 -15.93
C SER A 127 2.09 -2.57 -15.88
N ALA A 128 2.28 -2.03 -14.68
CA ALA A 128 2.95 -0.75 -14.44
C ALA A 128 4.45 -0.73 -14.83
N PHE A 129 5.07 -1.90 -14.99
CA PHE A 129 6.48 -2.02 -15.40
C PHE A 129 6.65 -1.98 -16.93
N HIS A 130 5.62 -2.35 -17.69
CA HIS A 130 5.76 -2.51 -19.12
C HIS A 130 5.75 -1.15 -19.84
N ARG A 131 6.87 -0.82 -20.52
CA ARG A 131 7.15 0.49 -21.14
C ARG A 131 7.13 1.64 -20.14
N SER A 132 7.66 1.40 -18.94
CA SER A 132 7.79 2.41 -17.89
C SER A 132 9.13 2.24 -17.17
N PRO A 133 9.68 3.31 -16.57
CA PRO A 133 10.93 3.27 -15.81
C PRO A 133 10.77 2.67 -14.39
N LEU A 134 9.59 2.17 -14.00
CA LEU A 134 9.28 1.77 -12.62
C LEU A 134 10.31 0.79 -12.02
N GLU A 135 10.73 -0.24 -12.76
CA GLU A 135 11.73 -1.19 -12.25
C GLU A 135 13.06 -0.50 -11.94
N GLN A 136 13.54 0.35 -12.85
CA GLN A 136 14.79 1.07 -12.68
C GLN A 136 14.71 2.01 -11.46
N MET A 137 13.63 2.77 -11.33
CA MET A 137 13.42 3.69 -10.21
C MET A 137 13.38 2.97 -8.85
N LEU A 138 12.71 1.83 -8.77
CA LEU A 138 12.67 1.00 -7.56
C LEU A 138 14.07 0.46 -7.21
N ARG A 139 14.84 -0.03 -8.20
CA ARG A 139 16.21 -0.49 -8.01
C ARG A 139 17.15 0.63 -7.54
N GLU A 140 17.08 1.81 -8.15
CA GLU A 140 17.93 2.96 -7.83
C GLU A 140 17.68 3.49 -6.40
N THR A 141 16.45 3.37 -5.93
CA THR A 141 16.06 3.76 -4.56
C THR A 141 16.16 2.62 -3.55
N ALA A 142 16.71 1.47 -3.96
CA ALA A 142 16.85 0.24 -3.16
C ALA A 142 15.51 -0.25 -2.55
N ARG A 143 14.39 0.01 -3.23
CA ARG A 143 13.05 -0.41 -2.82
C ARG A 143 12.68 -1.70 -3.54
N ASN A 144 12.37 -2.75 -2.79
CA ASN A 144 11.93 -4.03 -3.33
C ASN A 144 10.64 -4.56 -2.71
N GLN A 145 9.84 -3.68 -2.10
CA GLN A 145 8.45 -3.95 -1.76
C GLN A 145 7.56 -2.93 -2.49
N LEU A 146 6.47 -3.42 -3.09
CA LEU A 146 5.52 -2.56 -3.80
C LEU A 146 4.12 -2.74 -3.22
N ILE A 147 3.61 -1.71 -2.55
CA ILE A 147 2.22 -1.64 -2.08
C ILE A 147 1.34 -1.29 -3.28
N ILE A 148 0.38 -2.14 -3.62
CA ILE A 148 -0.45 -1.99 -4.82
C ILE A 148 -1.90 -1.69 -4.41
N THR A 149 -2.37 -0.54 -4.88
CA THR A 149 -3.73 -0.01 -4.66
C THR A 149 -4.33 0.47 -5.98
N GLY A 150 -5.65 0.72 -6.01
CA GLY A 150 -6.32 1.32 -7.17
C GLY A 150 -7.20 0.35 -7.97
N VAL A 151 -7.31 0.56 -9.28
CA VAL A 151 -8.24 -0.17 -10.15
C VAL A 151 -7.60 -0.67 -11.45
N TYR A 152 -8.07 -1.76 -12.06
CA TYR A 152 -9.00 -2.77 -11.51
C TYR A 152 -8.21 -3.95 -10.93
N ALA A 153 -8.66 -4.49 -9.79
CA ALA A 153 -7.92 -5.47 -9.00
C ALA A 153 -7.41 -6.66 -9.83
N HIS A 154 -8.28 -7.38 -10.56
CA HIS A 154 -7.89 -8.55 -11.35
C HIS A 154 -7.19 -8.25 -12.69
N ILE A 155 -7.13 -6.98 -13.13
CA ILE A 155 -6.53 -6.63 -14.42
C ILE A 155 -5.14 -6.04 -14.18
N GLY A 156 -5.06 -4.71 -14.00
CA GLY A 156 -3.80 -3.99 -13.93
C GLY A 156 -3.07 -4.26 -12.62
N CYS A 157 -3.77 -4.24 -11.49
CA CYS A 157 -3.17 -4.43 -10.17
C CYS A 157 -2.59 -5.85 -10.02
N MET A 158 -3.36 -6.89 -10.31
CA MET A 158 -2.91 -8.29 -10.27
C MET A 158 -1.80 -8.57 -11.28
N THR A 159 -1.90 -8.05 -12.51
CA THR A 159 -0.82 -8.22 -13.50
C THR A 159 0.47 -7.54 -13.04
N THR A 160 0.37 -6.33 -12.47
CA THR A 160 1.52 -5.62 -11.90
C THR A 160 2.10 -6.37 -10.70
N ALA A 161 1.27 -6.99 -9.85
CA ALA A 161 1.74 -7.81 -8.74
C ALA A 161 2.57 -9.01 -9.23
N THR A 162 2.05 -9.76 -10.21
CA THR A 162 2.78 -10.89 -10.81
C THR A 162 4.07 -10.43 -11.50
N ASP A 163 4.05 -9.29 -12.20
CA ASP A 163 5.24 -8.76 -12.86
C ASP A 163 6.28 -8.23 -11.85
N ALA A 164 5.85 -7.61 -10.74
CA ALA A 164 6.73 -7.24 -9.63
C ALA A 164 7.44 -8.48 -9.05
N PHE A 165 6.67 -9.54 -8.78
CA PHE A 165 7.19 -10.80 -8.27
C PHE A 165 8.27 -11.40 -9.16
N MET A 166 8.03 -11.42 -10.49
CA MET A 166 9.01 -11.92 -11.46
C MET A 166 10.26 -11.04 -11.60
N ARG A 167 10.25 -9.83 -11.04
CA ARG A 167 11.37 -8.88 -11.01
C ARG A 167 12.03 -8.77 -9.64
N ASP A 168 11.82 -9.76 -8.77
CA ASP A 168 12.33 -9.82 -7.39
C ASP A 168 11.84 -8.67 -6.48
N ILE A 169 10.69 -8.08 -6.80
CA ILE A 169 10.00 -7.07 -5.99
C ILE A 169 8.81 -7.75 -5.32
N LYS A 170 8.70 -7.63 -3.99
CA LYS A 170 7.63 -8.23 -3.18
C LYS A 170 6.33 -7.41 -3.30
N PRO A 171 5.27 -7.88 -3.99
CA PRO A 171 4.03 -7.14 -4.05
C PRO A 171 3.19 -7.33 -2.78
N PHE A 172 2.57 -6.24 -2.34
CA PHE A 172 1.58 -6.18 -1.26
C PHE A 172 0.28 -5.62 -1.84
N MET A 173 -0.66 -6.49 -2.24
CA MET A 173 -2.00 -6.04 -2.66
C MET A 173 -2.83 -5.70 -1.44
N VAL A 174 -3.40 -4.48 -1.43
CA VAL A 174 -4.18 -3.99 -0.29
C VAL A 174 -5.67 -4.18 -0.54
N ALA A 175 -6.24 -5.21 0.07
CA ALA A 175 -7.56 -5.76 -0.25
C ALA A 175 -8.71 -4.73 -0.20
N ASP A 176 -8.67 -3.81 0.76
CA ASP A 176 -9.70 -2.78 0.95
C ASP A 176 -9.31 -1.42 0.33
N ALA A 177 -8.17 -1.33 -0.35
CA ALA A 177 -7.74 -0.17 -1.15
C ALA A 177 -7.68 -0.51 -2.66
N LEU A 178 -8.45 -1.51 -3.07
CA LEU A 178 -8.64 -1.95 -4.44
C LEU A 178 -10.13 -1.96 -4.78
N ALA A 179 -10.45 -1.77 -6.06
CA ALA A 179 -11.79 -2.04 -6.59
C ALA A 179 -11.71 -2.77 -7.93
N ASP A 180 -12.83 -3.35 -8.33
CA ASP A 180 -12.92 -4.25 -9.48
C ASP A 180 -14.35 -4.29 -10.03
N PHE A 181 -14.56 -4.87 -11.21
CA PHE A 181 -15.85 -4.95 -11.87
C PHE A 181 -16.93 -5.63 -11.04
N ASN A 182 -16.56 -6.58 -10.19
CA ASN A 182 -17.44 -7.22 -9.22
C ASN A 182 -16.62 -7.85 -8.07
N ARG A 183 -17.32 -8.25 -7.00
CA ARG A 183 -16.71 -8.85 -5.80
C ARG A 183 -15.96 -10.16 -6.12
N GLU A 184 -16.49 -10.98 -7.02
CA GLU A 184 -15.88 -12.27 -7.38
C GLU A 184 -14.49 -12.09 -8.00
N LYS A 185 -14.36 -11.20 -8.98
CA LYS A 185 -13.07 -10.88 -9.63
C LYS A 185 -12.10 -10.24 -8.65
N HIS A 186 -12.60 -9.36 -7.78
CA HIS A 186 -11.79 -8.79 -6.72
C HIS A 186 -11.20 -9.90 -5.84
N LEU A 187 -12.03 -10.77 -5.25
CA LEU A 187 -11.56 -11.86 -4.39
C LEU A 187 -10.66 -12.86 -5.12
N MET A 188 -10.95 -13.16 -6.39
CA MET A 188 -10.11 -14.02 -7.23
C MET A 188 -8.70 -13.44 -7.34
N SER A 189 -8.56 -12.13 -7.56
CA SER A 189 -7.26 -11.48 -7.65
C SER A 189 -6.46 -11.57 -6.36
N LEU A 190 -7.12 -11.43 -5.21
CA LEU A 190 -6.48 -11.57 -3.90
C LEU A 190 -6.00 -13.00 -3.70
N LYS A 191 -6.84 -14.00 -4.00
CA LYS A 191 -6.46 -15.41 -3.91
C LYS A 191 -5.27 -15.74 -4.81
N TYR A 192 -5.30 -15.28 -6.05
CA TYR A 192 -4.20 -15.49 -7.00
C TYR A 192 -2.89 -14.95 -6.44
N VAL A 193 -2.87 -13.72 -5.95
CA VAL A 193 -1.64 -13.12 -5.42
C VAL A 193 -1.17 -13.79 -4.15
N ALA A 194 -2.06 -14.06 -3.20
CA ALA A 194 -1.71 -14.73 -1.94
C ALA A 194 -1.06 -16.11 -2.14
N GLU A 195 -1.47 -16.83 -3.19
CA GLU A 195 -0.97 -18.17 -3.50
C GLU A 195 0.28 -18.18 -4.39
N LEU A 196 0.42 -17.19 -5.29
CA LEU A 196 1.35 -17.29 -6.43
C LEU A 196 2.36 -16.16 -6.58
N SER A 197 2.11 -14.96 -6.05
CA SER A 197 2.98 -13.81 -6.35
C SER A 197 3.24 -12.84 -5.20
N GLY A 198 2.53 -12.89 -4.07
CA GLY A 198 2.96 -12.14 -2.90
C GLY A 198 2.00 -12.07 -1.74
N ARG A 199 1.95 -10.91 -1.09
CA ARG A 199 1.17 -10.67 0.13
C ARG A 199 -0.13 -9.96 -0.21
N VAL A 200 -1.22 -10.42 0.39
CA VAL A 200 -2.48 -9.69 0.51
C VAL A 200 -2.64 -9.24 1.95
N VAL A 201 -2.96 -7.96 2.13
CA VAL A 201 -3.07 -7.29 3.44
C VAL A 201 -4.26 -6.34 3.45
N MET A 202 -4.72 -5.95 4.63
CA MET A 202 -5.62 -4.81 4.80
C MET A 202 -4.83 -3.51 4.90
N THR A 203 -5.47 -2.39 4.59
CA THR A 203 -4.93 -1.04 4.79
C THR A 203 -4.40 -0.86 6.21
N GLN A 204 -5.18 -1.30 7.20
CA GLN A 204 -4.80 -1.20 8.61
C GLN A 204 -3.52 -1.97 8.96
N ASP A 205 -3.20 -3.05 8.25
CA ASP A 205 -1.97 -3.83 8.52
C ASP A 205 -0.71 -3.05 8.15
N LEU A 206 -0.79 -2.16 7.14
CA LEU A 206 0.31 -1.32 6.69
C LEU A 206 0.40 0.01 7.44
N LEU A 207 -0.73 0.54 7.90
CA LEU A 207 -0.77 1.73 8.76
C LEU A 207 -0.32 1.42 10.20
N SER A 208 -0.32 0.14 10.59
CA SER A 208 0.12 -0.31 11.90
C SER A 208 1.65 -0.20 12.01
N ILE A 209 2.14 0.23 13.17
CA ILE A 209 3.58 0.26 13.43
C ILE A 209 4.09 -1.19 13.52
N PRO A 210 5.02 -1.64 12.64
CA PRO A 210 5.50 -3.00 12.67
C PRO A 210 6.24 -3.30 13.98
N VAL A 211 6.18 -4.55 14.44
CA VAL A 211 7.05 -5.04 15.51
C VAL A 211 8.50 -4.96 15.00
N PRO A 212 9.40 -4.27 15.71
CA PRO A 212 10.81 -4.18 15.30
C PRO A 212 11.48 -5.55 15.19
N ALA A 213 12.17 -5.80 14.08
CA ALA A 213 12.88 -7.06 13.84
C ALA A 213 14.17 -7.22 14.64
N ASN A 214 14.80 -6.10 15.02
CA ASN A 214 15.99 -6.03 15.86
C ASN A 214 15.97 -4.74 16.70
N LYS A 215 16.92 -4.65 17.62
CA LYS A 215 17.03 -3.51 18.54
C LYS A 215 17.33 -2.20 17.81
N GLU A 216 18.09 -2.25 16.71
CA GLU A 216 18.40 -1.08 15.88
C GLU A 216 17.14 -0.51 15.21
N VAL A 217 16.26 -1.38 14.70
CA VAL A 217 14.97 -0.99 14.13
C VAL A 217 14.05 -0.43 15.22
N LEU A 218 14.07 -1.00 16.43
CA LEU A 218 13.32 -0.45 17.56
C LEU A 218 13.79 0.96 17.91
N ARG A 219 15.11 1.17 17.96
CA ARG A 219 15.69 2.50 18.21
C ARG A 219 15.28 3.49 17.12
N ALA A 220 15.38 3.11 15.85
CA ALA A 220 14.98 3.96 14.74
C ALA A 220 13.48 4.31 14.79
N LEU A 221 12.63 3.34 15.12
CA LEU A 221 11.20 3.56 15.33
C LEU A 221 10.95 4.56 16.45
N VAL A 222 11.55 4.35 17.63
CA VAL A 222 11.36 5.24 18.78
C VAL A 222 11.84 6.67 18.47
N LEU A 223 13.00 6.81 17.83
CA LEU A 223 13.52 8.12 17.40
C LEU A 223 12.58 8.81 16.41
N SER A 224 11.97 8.07 15.48
CA SER A 224 10.99 8.62 14.53
C SER A 224 9.69 9.09 15.20
N LEU A 225 9.41 8.58 16.40
CA LEU A 225 8.25 8.92 17.21
C LEU A 225 8.55 10.04 18.22
N GLN A 226 9.78 10.53 18.32
CA GLN A 226 10.13 11.62 19.22
C GLN A 226 10.16 12.95 18.48
N ASP A 227 9.74 14.02 19.15
CA ASP A 227 9.77 15.37 18.58
C ASP A 227 11.17 16.02 18.70
N LYS A 228 12.11 15.37 19.40
CA LYS A 228 13.48 15.86 19.65
C LYS A 228 14.53 14.96 19.00
N THR A 229 15.46 15.57 18.27
CA THR A 229 16.64 14.90 17.67
C THR A 229 17.83 14.92 18.62
N ASN A 230 17.72 14.27 19.78
CA ASN A 230 18.85 14.06 20.69
C ASN A 230 19.39 12.63 20.57
N ILE A 231 20.66 12.44 20.96
CA ILE A 231 21.26 11.11 21.10
C ILE A 231 20.55 10.42 22.28
N LEU A 232 19.77 9.39 21.98
CA LEU A 232 19.03 8.60 22.94
C LEU A 232 19.85 7.36 23.34
N LEU A 233 20.14 7.21 24.63
CA LEU A 233 20.75 5.98 25.15
C LEU A 233 19.68 4.90 25.38
N ASP A 234 20.05 3.63 25.26
CA ASP A 234 19.07 2.53 25.27
C ASP A 234 18.34 2.33 26.61
N ASP A 235 18.92 2.84 27.70
CA ASP A 235 18.39 2.78 29.07
C ASP A 235 17.72 4.08 29.52
N GLU A 236 17.68 5.10 28.65
CA GLU A 236 17.00 6.35 28.96
C GLU A 236 15.48 6.20 28.88
N ASN A 237 14.79 6.94 29.75
CA ASN A 237 13.35 7.00 29.75
C ASN A 237 12.85 7.73 28.49
N LEU A 238 12.05 7.04 27.69
CA LEU A 238 11.54 7.55 26.41
C LEU A 238 10.55 8.69 26.60
N ILE A 239 9.78 8.69 27.69
CA ILE A 239 8.80 9.75 27.99
C ILE A 239 9.52 11.05 28.33
N ASP A 240 10.58 10.98 29.13
CA ASP A 240 11.43 12.14 29.45
C ASP A 240 12.10 12.72 28.20
N ASN A 241 12.32 11.88 27.19
CA ASN A 241 12.87 12.25 25.89
C ASN A 241 11.81 12.66 24.85
N GLY A 242 10.56 12.88 25.27
CA GLY A 242 9.51 13.46 24.44
C GLY A 242 8.63 12.45 23.71
N LEU A 243 8.67 11.17 24.09
CA LEU A 243 7.69 10.20 23.63
C LEU A 243 6.39 10.35 24.44
N ASP A 244 5.29 10.69 23.77
CA ASP A 244 3.98 10.84 24.44
C ASP A 244 3.30 9.49 24.72
N THR A 245 2.38 9.50 25.68
CA THR A 245 1.64 8.30 26.10
C THR A 245 0.67 7.78 25.04
N ALA A 246 0.21 8.62 24.12
CA ALA A 246 -0.65 8.19 23.01
C ALA A 246 0.13 7.29 22.04
N ARG A 247 1.38 7.64 21.71
CA ARG A 247 2.29 6.82 20.91
C ARG A 247 2.61 5.49 21.59
N ILE A 248 2.78 5.47 22.92
CA ILE A 248 2.98 4.22 23.67
C ILE A 248 1.73 3.33 23.58
N MET A 249 0.54 3.91 23.71
CA MET A 249 -0.72 3.18 23.58
C MET A 249 -0.91 2.61 22.17
N ASP A 250 -0.55 3.38 21.14
CA ASP A 250 -0.53 2.91 19.75
C ASP A 250 0.41 1.70 19.60
N LEU A 251 1.66 1.81 20.08
CA LEU A 251 2.63 0.71 20.04
C LEU A 251 2.11 -0.55 20.76
N ALA A 252 1.51 -0.40 21.93
CA ALA A 252 0.91 -1.51 22.67
C ALA A 252 -0.21 -2.19 21.86
N ASN A 253 -1.14 -1.40 21.31
CA ASN A 253 -2.23 -1.92 20.47
C ASN A 253 -1.74 -2.63 19.20
N TYR A 254 -0.56 -2.28 18.71
CA TYR A 254 0.04 -2.94 17.54
C TYR A 254 0.81 -4.20 17.94
N TRP A 255 1.67 -4.10 18.94
CA TRP A 255 2.50 -5.22 19.36
C TRP A 255 1.69 -6.32 20.05
N CYS A 256 0.53 -6.01 20.63
CA CYS A 256 -0.37 -7.01 21.20
C CYS A 256 -0.91 -8.01 20.16
N LYS A 257 -0.92 -7.64 18.87
CA LYS A 257 -1.31 -8.55 17.78
C LYS A 257 -0.31 -9.69 17.56
N VAL A 258 0.95 -9.49 17.94
CA VAL A 258 2.02 -10.51 17.88
C VAL A 258 2.26 -11.13 19.25
N TYR A 259 2.24 -10.31 20.30
CA TYR A 259 2.45 -10.71 21.68
C TYR A 259 1.22 -10.36 22.50
N SER A 260 0.27 -11.28 22.63
CA SER A 260 -1.06 -11.03 23.23
C SER A 260 -1.05 -10.47 24.66
N ASP A 261 0.07 -10.58 25.37
CA ASP A 261 0.28 -10.08 26.73
C ASP A 261 0.92 -8.68 26.79
N ILE A 262 1.35 -8.09 25.67
CA ILE A 262 1.82 -6.71 25.65
C ILE A 262 0.61 -5.78 25.73
N ASP A 263 0.63 -4.88 26.71
CA ASP A 263 -0.33 -3.80 26.86
C ASP A 263 0.37 -2.47 27.16
N PHE A 264 -0.42 -1.41 27.28
CA PHE A 264 0.07 -0.07 27.59
C PHE A 264 0.81 -0.03 28.93
N GLU A 265 0.29 -0.70 29.96
CA GLU A 265 0.86 -0.67 31.31
C GLU A 265 2.26 -1.30 31.33
N MET A 266 2.44 -2.39 30.59
CA MET A 266 3.73 -3.07 30.45
C MET A 266 4.78 -2.19 29.78
N LEU A 267 4.41 -1.48 28.71
CA LEU A 267 5.33 -0.57 28.01
C LEU A 267 5.62 0.70 28.81
N ALA A 268 4.60 1.28 29.47
CA ALA A 268 4.70 2.51 30.23
C ALA A 268 5.45 2.33 31.56
N LYS A 269 5.45 1.11 32.14
CA LYS A 269 6.15 0.81 33.40
C LYS A 269 7.68 0.93 33.29
N ASN A 270 8.24 0.58 32.14
CA ASN A 270 9.67 0.71 31.89
C ASN A 270 9.92 1.17 30.44
N PRO A 271 9.71 2.46 30.15
CA PRO A 271 9.75 2.99 28.79
C PRO A 271 11.19 3.23 28.39
N THR A 272 11.94 2.16 28.08
CA THR A 272 13.32 2.23 27.57
C THR A 272 13.47 1.28 26.39
N ILE A 273 14.41 1.55 25.48
CA ILE A 273 14.67 0.67 24.32
C ILE A 273 15.08 -0.71 24.80
N ASN A 274 15.93 -0.81 25.84
CA ASN A 274 16.35 -2.09 26.40
C ASN A 274 15.19 -2.91 26.96
N ALA A 275 14.30 -2.27 27.71
CA ALA A 275 13.14 -2.94 28.29
C ALA A 275 12.17 -3.40 27.21
N TRP A 276 11.85 -2.53 26.25
CA TRP A 276 10.95 -2.85 25.15
C TRP A 276 11.55 -3.94 24.24
N TRP A 277 12.84 -3.88 23.92
CA TRP A 277 13.50 -4.93 23.14
C TRP A 277 13.43 -6.29 23.83
N LYS A 278 13.62 -6.34 25.15
CA LYS A 278 13.50 -7.59 25.92
C LYS A 278 12.09 -8.19 25.83
N LEU A 279 11.05 -7.35 25.71
CA LEU A 279 9.66 -7.80 25.49
C LEU A 279 9.43 -8.29 24.06
N LEU A 280 10.09 -7.70 23.08
CA LEU A 280 9.91 -7.99 21.65
C LEU A 280 10.88 -9.05 21.11
N SER A 281 11.95 -9.38 21.84
CA SER A 281 12.94 -10.38 21.42
C SER A 281 12.63 -11.79 21.93
N ARG A 282 11.52 -11.97 22.65
CA ARG A 282 11.09 -13.29 23.15
C ARG A 282 10.44 -14.11 22.04
N GLU A 283 10.58 -15.42 22.13
CA GLU A 283 9.86 -16.34 21.23
C GLU A 283 8.35 -16.14 21.38
N VAL A 284 7.66 -16.00 20.24
CA VAL A 284 6.21 -15.94 20.19
C VAL A 284 5.67 -17.33 20.55
N LYS A 285 4.91 -17.43 21.64
CA LYS A 285 4.25 -18.68 22.07
C LYS A 285 3.02 -18.98 21.23
#